data_AF-A0AAD3TGJ2-F1
#
_entry.id   AF-A0AAD3TGJ2-F1
#
_cell.length_a   1.000
_cell.length_b   1.000
_cell.length_c   1.000
_cell.angle_alpha   90.00
_cell.angle_beta   90.00
_cell.angle_gamma   90.00
#
_symmetry.space_group_name_H-M   'P 1'
#
loop_
_entity.id
_entity.type
_entity.pdbx_description
1 polymer ?
#
loop_
_entity_poly.entity_id
_entity_poly.type
_entity_poly.pdbx_seq_one_letter_code
_entity_poly.pdbx_strand_id
1 'polypeptide(L)'
;MSRRGFSLIGVTHFIVLIIAILSLPLDVSCQDEDGASSGDSTNPASLSLFVELIYNQMSNYTKIFEPEIKKNLGFCITNVDADWNRAFNFSDNLEFLTACMQKTNDFPQRLCTAAEVKFYFSNFYEQGRQKANYLKPNKNCNLTSFPNGCEPGWACSVGKNQKVDMKNSKDLPARTEDCRSCCEGFFCPKGITCMIPCPLGAYCPSAKLNSTTGTCDPYAYQIPPGKANHTCGGADIWADVTSGSDVFCSAGSYCPSTTQKLSCSHGHYCRMGSTSEERMFL
;
A
#
# COMPACT_ATOMS: atom_id res chain seq x y z
N MET A 1 -36.30 -45.97 60.99
CA MET A 1 -35.39 -44.83 61.24
C MET A 1 -35.16 -44.07 59.93
N SER A 2 -35.47 -42.77 59.95
CA SER A 2 -35.22 -41.71 58.97
C SER A 2 -35.67 -41.87 57.51
N ARG A 3 -36.87 -41.33 57.22
CA ARG A 3 -37.31 -40.90 55.88
C ARG A 3 -36.47 -39.69 55.44
N ARG A 4 -35.86 -39.71 54.26
CA ARG A 4 -35.43 -38.49 53.55
C ARG A 4 -36.35 -38.31 52.35
N GLY A 5 -37.43 -37.56 52.57
CA GLY A 5 -38.26 -37.07 51.47
C GLY A 5 -37.43 -36.09 50.65
N PHE A 6 -37.20 -36.42 49.38
CA PHE A 6 -36.71 -35.44 48.40
C PHE A 6 -37.75 -34.34 48.31
N SER A 7 -37.39 -33.16 48.81
CA SER A 7 -38.28 -32.00 48.80
C SER A 7 -38.58 -31.60 47.36
N LEU A 8 -39.84 -31.77 46.92
CA LEU A 8 -40.32 -31.30 45.61
C LEU A 8 -40.05 -29.81 45.38
N ILE A 9 -39.88 -29.04 46.46
CA ILE A 9 -39.59 -27.61 46.48
C ILE A 9 -38.18 -27.32 45.93
N GLY A 10 -37.21 -28.23 46.17
CA GLY A 10 -35.84 -28.08 45.66
C GLY A 10 -35.74 -28.26 44.15
N VAL A 11 -36.53 -29.18 43.58
CA VAL A 11 -36.53 -29.46 42.14
C VAL A 11 -37.22 -28.33 41.36
N THR A 12 -38.31 -27.77 41.90
CA THR A 12 -39.00 -26.63 41.29
C THR A 12 -38.14 -25.36 41.33
N HIS A 13 -37.43 -25.09 42.44
CA HIS A 13 -36.49 -23.96 42.48
C HIS A 13 -35.31 -24.13 41.52
N PHE A 14 -34.80 -25.35 41.33
CA PHE A 14 -33.70 -25.60 40.40
C PHE A 14 -34.13 -25.40 38.94
N ILE A 15 -35.35 -25.83 38.58
CA ILE A 15 -35.91 -25.62 37.24
C ILE A 15 -36.19 -24.14 36.98
N VAL A 16 -36.72 -23.40 37.97
CA VAL A 16 -36.95 -21.94 37.84
C VAL A 16 -35.62 -21.18 37.69
N LEU A 17 -34.56 -21.60 38.39
CA LEU A 17 -33.22 -21.02 38.24
C LEU A 17 -32.62 -21.26 36.85
N ILE A 18 -32.78 -22.46 36.29
CA ILE A 18 -32.29 -22.78 34.93
C ILE A 18 -33.06 -21.99 33.87
N ILE A 19 -34.38 -21.87 34.00
CA ILE A 19 -35.19 -21.05 33.08
C ILE A 19 -34.81 -19.58 33.20
N ALA A 20 -34.56 -19.06 34.41
CA ALA A 20 -34.10 -17.68 34.60
C ALA A 20 -32.71 -17.43 33.97
N ILE A 21 -31.79 -18.40 34.03
CA ILE A 21 -30.45 -18.29 33.42
C ILE A 21 -30.53 -18.36 31.89
N LEU A 22 -31.44 -19.17 31.32
CA LEU A 22 -31.68 -19.26 29.87
C LEU A 22 -32.48 -18.08 29.30
N SER A 23 -33.17 -17.31 30.17
CA SER A 23 -33.97 -16.13 29.79
C SER A 23 -33.20 -14.81 29.93
N LEU A 24 -31.98 -14.83 30.47
CA LEU A 24 -31.10 -13.68 30.46
C LEU A 24 -30.65 -13.46 29.00
N PRO A 25 -30.88 -12.27 28.42
CA PRO A 25 -30.23 -11.95 27.16
C PRO A 25 -28.73 -12.00 27.42
N LEU A 26 -28.06 -12.99 26.83
CA LEU A 26 -26.65 -12.88 26.56
C LEU A 26 -26.52 -11.68 25.63
N ASP A 27 -26.19 -10.51 26.20
CA ASP A 27 -25.56 -9.41 25.46
C ASP A 27 -24.19 -9.91 24.99
N VAL A 28 -24.23 -10.79 23.99
CA VAL A 28 -23.15 -10.91 23.02
C VAL A 28 -23.24 -9.63 22.23
N SER A 29 -22.50 -8.61 22.67
CA SER A 29 -22.10 -7.53 21.79
C SER A 29 -21.23 -8.18 20.70
N CYS A 30 -21.88 -8.62 19.63
CA CYS A 30 -21.22 -8.63 18.33
C CYS A 30 -20.82 -7.19 18.09
N GLN A 31 -19.52 -6.91 17.99
CA GLN A 31 -19.06 -5.67 17.39
C GLN A 31 -19.58 -5.67 15.96
N ASP A 32 -20.68 -4.95 15.73
CA ASP A 32 -21.06 -4.50 14.41
C ASP A 32 -19.96 -3.57 13.92
N GLU A 33 -19.27 -3.97 12.84
CA GLU A 33 -18.28 -3.15 12.14
C GLU A 33 -18.97 -2.01 11.35
N ASP A 34 -19.62 -1.12 12.08
CA ASP A 34 -20.20 0.11 11.55
C ASP A 34 -19.20 1.27 11.65
N GLY A 35 -18.82 1.75 10.47
CA GLY A 35 -18.59 3.18 10.22
C GLY A 35 -17.53 3.88 11.06
N ALA A 36 -16.25 3.57 10.84
CA ALA A 36 -15.18 4.50 11.18
C ALA A 36 -15.19 5.68 10.18
N SER A 37 -16.14 6.60 10.36
CA SER A 37 -16.07 7.93 9.76
C SER A 37 -15.87 8.99 10.84
N SER A 38 -14.78 9.72 10.63
CA SER A 38 -14.48 11.09 11.05
C SER A 38 -14.16 11.37 12.51
N GLY A 39 -12.86 11.60 12.73
CA GLY A 39 -12.40 12.82 13.37
C GLY A 39 -12.30 12.75 14.87
N ASP A 40 -11.26 12.08 15.38
CA ASP A 40 -10.79 12.39 16.72
C ASP A 40 -9.29 12.14 16.81
N SER A 41 -8.59 12.95 17.59
CA SER A 41 -7.14 12.95 17.76
C SER A 41 -6.59 11.53 17.85
N THR A 42 -5.93 11.07 16.79
CA THR A 42 -5.44 9.69 16.70
C THR A 42 -4.39 9.49 17.77
N ASN A 43 -4.71 8.71 18.80
CA ASN A 43 -3.72 8.24 19.75
C ASN A 43 -2.59 7.55 18.94
N PRO A 44 -1.31 7.88 19.17
CA PRO A 44 -0.20 7.26 18.45
C PRO A 44 -0.28 5.73 18.41
N ALA A 45 -0.79 5.08 19.46
CA ALA A 45 -0.96 3.63 19.52
C ALA A 45 -2.04 3.08 18.56
N SER A 46 -3.17 3.79 18.41
CA SER A 46 -4.23 3.35 17.48
C SER A 46 -3.84 3.58 16.02
N LEU A 47 -3.06 4.63 15.76
CA LEU A 47 -2.46 4.88 14.45
C LEU A 47 -1.51 3.74 14.05
N SER A 48 -0.60 3.33 14.94
CA SER A 48 0.32 2.23 14.68
C SER A 48 -0.41 0.91 14.41
N LEU A 49 -1.42 0.56 15.21
CA LEU A 49 -2.21 -0.66 15.00
C LEU A 49 -2.92 -0.67 13.64
N PHE A 50 -3.49 0.47 13.23
CA PHE A 50 -4.17 0.59 11.95
C PHE A 50 -3.20 0.49 10.77
N VAL A 51 -2.02 1.09 10.88
CA VAL A 51 -0.93 0.97 9.90
C VAL A 51 -0.49 -0.49 9.74
N GLU A 52 -0.31 -1.22 10.84
CA GLU A 52 0.00 -2.66 10.81
C GLU A 52 -1.10 -3.47 10.11
N LEU A 53 -2.37 -3.16 10.37
CA LEU A 53 -3.50 -3.83 9.72
C LEU A 53 -3.50 -3.62 8.20
N ILE A 54 -3.24 -2.40 7.74
CA ILE A 54 -3.09 -2.11 6.30
C ILE A 54 -1.91 -2.89 5.71
N TYR A 55 -0.75 -2.83 6.37
CA TYR A 55 0.44 -3.54 5.92
C TYR A 55 0.18 -5.04 5.76
N ASN A 56 -0.50 -5.66 6.73
CA ASN A 56 -0.86 -7.08 6.70
C ASN A 56 -1.81 -7.44 5.54
N GLN A 57 -2.64 -6.51 5.07
CA GLN A 57 -3.45 -6.74 3.87
C GLN A 57 -2.60 -6.72 2.60
N MET A 58 -1.64 -5.79 2.53
CA MET A 58 -0.75 -5.62 1.38
C MET A 58 0.32 -6.72 1.28
N SER A 59 0.85 -7.20 2.42
CA SER A 59 1.84 -8.27 2.46
C SER A 59 1.31 -9.59 1.87
N ASN A 60 -0.01 -9.76 1.82
CA ASN A 60 -0.64 -10.93 1.21
C ASN A 60 -0.64 -10.91 -0.34
N TYR A 61 -0.16 -9.84 -0.96
CA TYR A 61 -0.08 -9.71 -2.43
C TYR A 61 0.85 -10.73 -3.08
N THR A 62 1.89 -11.19 -2.38
CA THR A 62 2.80 -12.23 -2.87
C THR A 62 2.03 -13.45 -3.34
N LYS A 63 1.11 -13.95 -2.51
CA LYS A 63 0.30 -15.14 -2.82
C LYS A 63 -0.63 -14.92 -4.01
N ILE A 64 -1.08 -13.68 -4.21
CA ILE A 64 -1.95 -13.30 -5.33
C ILE A 64 -1.15 -13.28 -6.63
N PHE A 65 0.08 -12.76 -6.62
CA PHE A 65 0.89 -12.57 -7.82
C PHE A 65 1.83 -13.73 -8.14
N GLU A 66 2.08 -14.64 -7.20
CA GLU A 66 3.00 -15.76 -7.37
C GLU A 66 2.81 -16.55 -8.67
N PRO A 67 1.58 -16.94 -9.08
CA PRO A 67 1.40 -17.69 -10.33
C PRO A 67 1.83 -16.89 -11.57
N GLU A 68 1.57 -15.58 -11.58
CA GLU A 68 1.87 -14.70 -12.70
C GLU A 68 3.35 -14.35 -12.76
N ILE A 69 3.98 -14.12 -11.60
CA ILE A 69 5.43 -13.92 -11.48
C ILE A 69 6.16 -15.16 -11.98
N LYS A 70 5.79 -16.37 -11.52
CA LYS A 70 6.43 -17.60 -12.00
C LYS A 70 6.27 -17.79 -13.51
N LYS A 71 5.08 -17.48 -14.04
CA LYS A 71 4.79 -17.62 -15.47
C LYS A 71 5.62 -16.67 -16.33
N ASN A 72 5.72 -15.40 -15.96
CA ASN A 72 6.31 -14.36 -16.82
C ASN A 72 7.76 -14.02 -16.47
N LEU A 73 8.18 -14.22 -15.21
CA LEU A 73 9.49 -13.85 -14.66
C LEU A 73 10.26 -15.05 -14.08
N GLY A 74 9.76 -16.29 -14.23
CA GLY A 74 10.41 -17.49 -13.69
C GLY A 74 11.81 -17.78 -14.27
N PHE A 75 12.21 -17.06 -15.33
CA PHE A 75 13.57 -17.11 -15.87
C PHE A 75 14.60 -16.36 -15.01
N CYS A 76 14.17 -15.40 -14.17
CA CYS A 76 15.05 -14.62 -13.29
C CYS A 76 14.64 -14.66 -11.81
N ILE A 77 13.38 -14.97 -11.50
CA ILE A 77 12.86 -15.12 -10.13
C ILE A 77 12.68 -16.61 -9.85
N THR A 78 13.60 -17.17 -9.07
CA THR A 78 13.58 -18.60 -8.70
C THR A 78 12.80 -18.86 -7.41
N ASN A 79 12.75 -17.89 -6.49
CA ASN A 79 12.01 -17.97 -5.25
C ASN A 79 11.19 -16.69 -5.04
N VAL A 80 9.91 -16.74 -5.43
CA VAL A 80 9.00 -15.59 -5.39
C VAL A 80 8.86 -15.02 -3.99
N ASP A 81 8.71 -15.86 -2.97
CA ASP A 81 8.56 -15.39 -1.59
C ASP A 81 9.82 -14.67 -1.11
N ALA A 82 11.01 -15.20 -1.43
CA ALA A 82 12.27 -14.57 -1.06
C ALA A 82 12.48 -13.23 -1.77
N ASP A 83 12.22 -13.17 -3.08
CA ASP A 83 12.37 -11.93 -3.86
C ASP A 83 11.32 -10.89 -3.46
N TRP A 84 10.09 -11.31 -3.20
CA TRP A 84 9.04 -10.43 -2.70
C TRP A 84 9.40 -9.88 -1.32
N ASN A 85 9.78 -10.74 -0.36
CA ASN A 85 10.11 -10.30 0.98
C ASN A 85 11.34 -9.38 0.99
N ARG A 86 12.31 -9.59 0.09
CA ARG A 86 13.43 -8.66 -0.06
C ARG A 86 12.98 -7.26 -0.50
N ALA A 87 11.91 -7.17 -1.30
CA ALA A 87 11.42 -5.91 -1.86
C ALA A 87 10.29 -5.25 -1.04
N PHE A 88 9.43 -6.02 -0.37
CA PHE A 88 8.17 -5.51 0.19
C PHE A 88 7.90 -5.94 1.63
N ASN A 89 8.87 -6.55 2.33
CA ASN A 89 8.73 -6.82 3.76
C ASN A 89 9.11 -5.58 4.58
N PHE A 90 8.13 -4.76 4.94
CA PHE A 90 8.33 -3.55 5.74
C PHE A 90 8.20 -3.78 7.26
N SER A 91 8.19 -5.03 7.74
CA SER A 91 7.94 -5.37 9.15
C SER A 91 8.84 -4.62 10.14
N ASP A 92 10.05 -4.30 9.72
CA ASP A 92 11.07 -3.70 10.58
C ASP A 92 10.91 -2.18 10.70
N ASN A 93 10.26 -1.53 9.72
CA ASN A 93 10.04 -0.08 9.72
C ASN A 93 8.79 0.31 8.90
N LEU A 94 7.72 0.70 9.62
CA LEU A 94 6.47 1.22 9.05
C LEU A 94 6.32 2.75 9.20
N GLU A 95 7.41 3.48 9.45
CA GLU A 95 7.40 4.93 9.66
C GLU A 95 6.85 5.68 8.44
N PHE A 96 7.17 5.23 7.22
CA PHE A 96 6.69 5.89 6.00
C PHE A 96 5.16 5.76 5.83
N LEU A 97 4.58 4.61 6.23
CA LEU A 97 3.12 4.42 6.26
C LEU A 97 2.49 5.36 7.28
N THR A 98 3.07 5.42 8.48
CA THR A 98 2.62 6.29 9.58
C THR A 98 2.67 7.77 9.17
N ALA A 99 3.77 8.20 8.57
CA ALA A 99 3.95 9.57 8.08
C ALA A 99 2.95 9.92 6.98
N CYS A 100 2.68 9.01 6.04
CA CYS A 100 1.69 9.25 4.99
C CYS A 100 0.27 9.36 5.55
N MET A 101 -0.09 8.49 6.50
CA MET A 101 -1.41 8.52 7.12
C MET A 101 -1.65 9.77 7.98
N GLN A 102 -0.60 10.30 8.63
CA GLN A 102 -0.68 11.59 9.33
C GLN A 102 -0.93 12.77 8.37
N LYS A 103 -0.41 12.70 7.14
CA LYS A 103 -0.65 13.71 6.10
C LYS A 103 -2.01 13.52 5.40
N THR A 104 -2.56 12.31 5.43
CA THR A 104 -3.68 11.89 4.59
C THR A 104 -4.70 11.07 5.37
N ASN A 105 -5.80 11.71 5.76
CA ASN A 105 -6.88 11.09 6.55
C ASN A 105 -7.63 9.96 5.82
N ASP A 106 -7.50 9.85 4.50
CA ASP A 106 -8.11 8.82 3.65
C ASP A 106 -7.03 7.93 2.97
N PHE A 107 -5.92 7.70 3.67
CA PHE A 107 -4.79 6.90 3.17
C PHE A 107 -5.19 5.52 2.61
N PRO A 108 -5.98 4.67 3.32
CA PRO A 108 -6.43 3.38 2.76
C PRO A 108 -7.23 3.52 1.47
N GLN A 109 -8.01 4.60 1.34
CA GLN A 109 -8.85 4.88 0.17
C GLN A 109 -8.04 5.33 -1.05
N ARG A 110 -6.71 5.45 -0.93
CA ARG A 110 -5.79 5.83 -2.01
C ARG A 110 -4.81 4.72 -2.38
N LEU A 111 -4.62 3.72 -1.52
CA LEU A 111 -3.74 2.58 -1.81
C LEU A 111 -4.31 1.71 -2.92
N CYS A 112 -3.45 1.24 -3.82
CA CYS A 112 -3.84 0.31 -4.87
C CYS A 112 -4.29 -1.03 -4.27
N THR A 113 -5.36 -1.60 -4.81
CA THR A 113 -5.74 -2.99 -4.55
C THR A 113 -4.87 -3.96 -5.34
N ALA A 114 -4.97 -5.25 -5.05
CA ALA A 114 -4.28 -6.28 -5.82
C ALA A 114 -4.64 -6.25 -7.32
N ALA A 115 -5.86 -5.87 -7.69
CA ALA A 115 -6.29 -5.74 -9.08
C ALA A 115 -5.59 -4.58 -9.80
N GLU A 116 -5.44 -3.44 -9.12
CA GLU A 116 -4.74 -2.27 -9.66
C GLU A 116 -3.23 -2.53 -9.81
N VAL A 117 -2.62 -3.17 -8.79
CA VAL A 117 -1.21 -3.57 -8.83
C VAL A 117 -0.97 -4.61 -9.94
N LYS A 118 -1.85 -5.60 -10.08
CA LYS A 118 -1.81 -6.57 -11.18
C LYS A 118 -1.86 -5.89 -12.53
N PHE A 119 -2.82 -4.98 -12.71
CA PHE A 119 -2.99 -4.22 -13.94
C PHE A 119 -1.73 -3.43 -14.29
N TYR A 120 -1.11 -2.78 -13.31
CA TYR A 120 0.15 -2.07 -13.53
C TYR A 120 1.26 -3.01 -14.04
N PHE A 121 1.51 -4.12 -13.33
CA PHE A 121 2.61 -5.01 -13.69
C PHE A 121 2.37 -5.82 -14.97
N SER A 122 1.13 -6.24 -15.23
CA SER A 122 0.80 -7.01 -16.43
C SER A 122 1.01 -6.22 -17.72
N ASN A 123 0.85 -4.89 -17.67
CA ASN A 123 1.15 -4.03 -18.80
C ASN A 123 2.64 -4.08 -19.20
N PHE A 124 3.58 -4.27 -18.28
CA PHE A 124 4.99 -4.45 -18.64
C PHE A 124 5.26 -5.81 -19.29
N TYR A 125 4.59 -6.87 -18.83
CA TYR A 125 4.72 -8.21 -19.43
C TYR A 125 4.15 -8.26 -20.85
N GLU A 126 2.98 -7.64 -21.05
CA GLU A 126 2.23 -7.72 -22.30
C GLU A 126 2.75 -6.76 -23.39
N GLN A 127 3.39 -5.66 -23.03
CA GLN A 127 3.90 -4.67 -24.00
C GLN A 127 5.29 -5.02 -24.56
N GLY A 128 6.00 -6.00 -23.98
CA GLY A 128 7.33 -6.40 -24.45
C GLY A 128 8.33 -5.23 -24.50
N ARG A 129 9.23 -5.21 -25.50
CA ARG A 129 10.21 -4.12 -25.71
C ARG A 129 9.63 -2.82 -26.29
N GLN A 130 8.31 -2.68 -26.42
CA GLN A 130 7.73 -1.45 -26.98
C GLN A 130 7.57 -0.40 -25.89
N LYS A 131 8.39 0.66 -26.01
CA LYS A 131 8.54 1.83 -25.13
C LYS A 131 7.33 2.76 -25.07
N ALA A 132 6.11 2.25 -24.93
CA ALA A 132 5.01 3.12 -24.55
C ALA A 132 5.04 3.22 -23.01
N ASN A 133 5.46 4.37 -22.46
CA ASN A 133 5.32 4.70 -21.02
C ASN A 133 3.84 4.91 -20.63
N TYR A 134 2.92 4.21 -21.29
CA TYR A 134 1.49 4.41 -21.22
C TYR A 134 0.82 3.08 -20.91
N LEU A 135 0.17 3.04 -19.75
CA LEU A 135 -0.71 1.94 -19.40
C LEU A 135 -1.90 1.91 -20.36
N LYS A 136 -2.41 0.71 -20.65
CA LYS A 136 -3.66 0.56 -21.41
C LYS A 136 -4.79 1.39 -20.75
N PRO A 137 -5.78 1.89 -21.53
CA PRO A 137 -6.93 2.53 -20.94
C PRO A 137 -7.64 1.60 -19.94
N ASN A 138 -8.14 2.17 -18.84
CA ASN A 138 -8.87 1.44 -17.81
C ASN A 138 -10.09 2.23 -17.34
N LYS A 139 -10.77 1.73 -16.31
CA LYS A 139 -12.00 2.33 -15.78
C LYS A 139 -11.83 3.79 -15.34
N ASN A 140 -10.67 4.14 -14.78
CA ASN A 140 -10.41 5.48 -14.24
C ASN A 140 -9.72 6.39 -15.25
N CYS A 141 -8.78 5.84 -16.03
CA CYS A 141 -7.96 6.57 -16.99
C CYS A 141 -8.24 6.07 -18.41
N ASN A 142 -9.08 6.81 -19.14
CA ASN A 142 -9.47 6.53 -20.52
C ASN A 142 -9.84 7.84 -21.24
N LEU A 143 -10.40 7.73 -22.46
CA LEU A 143 -10.74 8.89 -23.28
C LEU A 143 -11.91 9.73 -22.72
N THR A 144 -12.75 9.16 -21.86
CA THR A 144 -13.93 9.85 -21.28
C THR A 144 -13.73 10.26 -19.82
N SER A 145 -12.80 9.62 -19.11
CA SER A 145 -12.45 9.91 -17.72
C SER A 145 -10.94 10.04 -17.59
N PHE A 146 -10.46 11.22 -17.20
CA PHE A 146 -9.04 11.49 -16.97
C PHE A 146 -8.84 12.42 -15.76
N PRO A 147 -9.11 11.94 -14.53
CA PRO A 147 -8.87 12.72 -13.31
C PRO A 147 -7.37 13.04 -13.12
N ASN A 148 -7.07 13.97 -12.22
CA ASN A 148 -5.67 14.36 -11.93
C ASN A 148 -4.81 13.20 -11.42
N GLY A 149 -5.38 12.16 -10.82
CA GLY A 149 -4.62 10.97 -10.44
C GLY A 149 -4.18 10.09 -11.61
N CYS A 150 -4.64 10.33 -12.84
CA CYS A 150 -4.09 9.65 -14.02
C CYS A 150 -2.73 10.24 -14.45
N GLU A 151 -2.36 11.38 -13.89
CA GLU A 151 -1.08 12.05 -14.13
C GLU A 151 -0.01 11.50 -13.18
N PRO A 152 1.27 11.54 -13.58
CA PRO A 152 2.38 11.01 -12.79
C PRO A 152 2.46 11.65 -11.40
N GLY A 153 2.73 10.81 -10.39
CA GLY A 153 2.96 11.25 -9.01
C GLY A 153 1.69 11.58 -8.21
N TRP A 154 0.50 11.35 -8.76
CA TRP A 154 -0.79 11.66 -8.13
C TRP A 154 -1.70 10.43 -8.00
N ALA A 155 -2.55 10.42 -6.96
CA ALA A 155 -3.55 9.39 -6.73
C ALA A 155 -4.89 10.03 -6.30
N CYS A 156 -5.99 9.31 -6.53
CA CYS A 156 -7.33 9.72 -6.14
C CYS A 156 -7.90 8.78 -5.08
N SER A 157 -8.88 9.29 -4.34
CA SER A 157 -9.65 8.54 -3.35
C SER A 157 -10.79 7.77 -4.03
N VAL A 158 -11.21 6.66 -3.42
CA VAL A 158 -12.50 6.00 -3.73
C VAL A 158 -13.70 6.75 -3.13
N GLY A 159 -13.46 7.79 -2.32
CA GLY A 159 -14.49 8.52 -1.59
C GLY A 159 -14.79 7.91 -0.21
N LYS A 160 -15.42 8.70 0.66
CA LYS A 160 -15.59 8.38 2.08
C LYS A 160 -16.55 7.22 2.37
N ASN A 161 -17.44 6.90 1.42
CA ASN A 161 -18.52 5.94 1.62
C ASN A 161 -18.23 4.56 1.03
N GLN A 162 -17.01 4.35 0.50
CA GLN A 162 -16.65 3.11 -0.18
C GLN A 162 -15.59 2.34 0.61
N LYS A 163 -15.93 1.12 1.05
CA LYS A 163 -14.95 0.18 1.62
C LYS A 163 -14.10 -0.37 0.47
N VAL A 164 -12.77 -0.32 0.61
CA VAL A 164 -11.84 -0.89 -0.37
C VAL A 164 -11.30 -2.21 0.15
N ASP A 165 -11.58 -3.30 -0.58
CA ASP A 165 -10.91 -4.57 -0.35
C ASP A 165 -9.54 -4.55 -1.04
N MET A 166 -8.48 -4.38 -0.25
CA MET A 166 -7.10 -4.39 -0.74
C MET A 166 -6.75 -5.70 -1.46
N LYS A 167 -7.38 -6.83 -1.10
CA LYS A 167 -7.08 -8.16 -1.66
C LYS A 167 -7.85 -8.44 -2.95
N ASN A 168 -8.79 -7.58 -3.34
CA ASN A 168 -9.51 -7.74 -4.59
C ASN A 168 -8.53 -7.73 -5.75
N SER A 169 -8.46 -8.86 -6.48
CA SER A 169 -7.58 -9.09 -7.62
C SER A 169 -8.30 -9.16 -8.98
N LYS A 170 -9.60 -8.85 -8.98
CA LYS A 170 -10.48 -8.98 -10.16
C LYS A 170 -10.87 -7.62 -10.74
N ASP A 171 -11.32 -6.71 -9.90
CA ASP A 171 -11.98 -5.48 -10.36
C ASP A 171 -11.25 -4.22 -9.91
N LEU A 172 -11.07 -3.28 -10.85
CA LEU A 172 -10.52 -1.95 -10.54
C LEU A 172 -11.62 -1.07 -9.91
N PRO A 173 -11.41 -0.54 -8.68
CA PRO A 173 -12.33 0.39 -8.07
C PRO A 173 -12.35 1.72 -8.85
N ALA A 174 -13.46 2.46 -8.73
CA ALA A 174 -13.53 3.81 -9.27
C ALA A 174 -12.77 4.75 -8.32
N ARG A 175 -11.78 5.50 -8.82
CA ARG A 175 -10.99 6.46 -8.04
C ARG A 175 -10.84 7.76 -8.82
N THR A 176 -11.76 8.68 -8.57
CA THR A 176 -11.84 9.94 -9.31
C THR A 176 -11.99 11.16 -8.40
N GLU A 177 -12.05 10.94 -7.08
CA GLU A 177 -12.33 11.98 -6.09
C GLU A 177 -11.06 12.44 -5.37
N ASP A 178 -11.04 13.71 -4.94
CA ASP A 178 -10.01 14.31 -4.08
C ASP A 178 -8.57 13.90 -4.47
N CYS A 179 -8.22 14.05 -5.74
CA CYS A 179 -6.91 13.64 -6.23
C CYS A 179 -5.80 14.53 -5.65
N ARG A 180 -4.72 13.91 -5.17
CA ARG A 180 -3.58 14.58 -4.51
C ARG A 180 -2.27 13.93 -4.90
N SER A 181 -1.17 14.65 -4.69
CA SER A 181 0.18 14.11 -4.79
C SER A 181 0.38 12.94 -3.82
N CYS A 182 1.13 11.93 -4.26
CA CYS A 182 1.43 10.77 -3.44
C CYS A 182 2.48 11.05 -2.37
N CYS A 183 2.38 10.33 -1.26
CA CYS A 183 3.30 10.46 -0.13
C CYS A 183 4.71 10.00 -0.48
N GLU A 184 5.69 10.48 0.29
CA GLU A 184 7.03 9.91 0.30
C GLU A 184 6.98 8.42 0.66
N GLY A 185 7.83 7.63 0.01
CA GLY A 185 7.84 6.18 0.14
C GLY A 185 6.83 5.45 -0.76
N PHE A 186 6.07 6.17 -1.58
CA PHE A 186 5.12 5.63 -2.55
C PHE A 186 5.40 6.17 -3.96
N PHE A 187 4.97 5.39 -4.95
CA PHE A 187 4.92 5.81 -6.35
C PHE A 187 3.48 5.72 -6.88
N CYS A 188 3.19 6.60 -7.83
CA CYS A 188 1.89 6.77 -8.47
C CYS A 188 2.07 6.87 -9.98
N PRO A 189 1.97 5.71 -10.66
CA PRO A 189 2.18 5.64 -12.09
C PRO A 189 1.15 6.39 -12.90
N LYS A 190 1.63 7.01 -13.99
CA LYS A 190 0.73 7.57 -15.00
C LYS A 190 -0.21 6.50 -15.53
N GLY A 191 -1.51 6.79 -15.50
CA GLY A 191 -2.57 5.90 -15.99
C GLY A 191 -3.21 4.97 -14.94
N ILE A 192 -2.78 5.01 -13.68
CA ILE A 192 -3.55 4.47 -12.55
C ILE A 192 -3.68 5.53 -11.47
N THR A 193 -4.74 5.44 -10.68
CA THR A 193 -5.18 6.51 -9.78
C THR A 193 -4.95 6.17 -8.30
N CYS A 194 -3.95 5.36 -7.99
CA CYS A 194 -3.71 4.83 -6.65
C CYS A 194 -2.21 4.77 -6.31
N MET A 195 -1.89 4.67 -5.02
CA MET A 195 -0.53 4.63 -4.48
C MET A 195 -0.04 3.20 -4.32
N ILE A 196 1.20 2.94 -4.76
CA ILE A 196 1.92 1.68 -4.52
C ILE A 196 3.15 2.00 -3.67
N PRO A 197 3.45 1.26 -2.59
CA PRO A 197 4.69 1.45 -1.83
C PRO A 197 5.89 1.23 -2.73
N CYS A 198 6.90 2.07 -2.58
CA CYS A 198 8.20 1.80 -3.17
C CYS A 198 8.83 0.57 -2.51
N PRO A 199 9.55 -0.28 -3.26
CA PRO A 199 10.22 -1.42 -2.67
C PRO A 199 11.41 -0.99 -1.80
N LEU A 200 11.82 -1.85 -0.87
CA LEU A 200 13.08 -1.74 -0.16
C LEU A 200 14.25 -1.66 -1.15
N GLY A 201 15.22 -0.79 -0.84
CA GLY A 201 16.30 -0.44 -1.75
C GLY A 201 15.93 0.66 -2.74
N ALA A 202 14.69 1.17 -2.73
CA ALA A 202 14.32 2.42 -3.40
C ALA A 202 14.46 3.63 -2.46
N TYR A 203 14.52 4.81 -3.05
CA TYR A 203 14.40 6.09 -2.35
C TYR A 203 13.37 6.97 -3.06
N CYS A 204 12.22 7.16 -2.43
CA CYS A 204 11.05 7.83 -3.01
C CYS A 204 10.68 9.11 -2.25
N PRO A 205 11.45 10.20 -2.35
CA PRO A 205 11.04 11.49 -1.81
C PRO A 205 9.91 12.13 -2.62
N SER A 206 9.26 13.16 -2.08
CA SER A 206 8.39 14.02 -2.89
C SER A 206 9.21 14.77 -3.93
N ALA A 207 8.69 14.82 -5.15
CA ALA A 207 9.32 15.49 -6.26
C ALA A 207 9.17 17.01 -6.16
N LYS A 208 10.13 17.74 -6.72
CA LYS A 208 10.11 19.20 -6.76
C LYS A 208 10.27 19.69 -8.19
N LEU A 209 9.54 20.75 -8.54
CA LEU A 209 9.64 21.35 -9.86
C LEU A 209 11.00 22.04 -9.99
N ASN A 210 11.79 21.57 -10.94
CA ASN A 210 12.99 22.24 -11.38
C ASN A 210 12.60 23.33 -12.37
N SER A 211 12.68 24.59 -11.95
CA SER A 211 12.30 25.74 -12.78
C SER A 211 13.19 25.94 -14.02
N THR A 212 14.35 25.29 -14.06
CA THR A 212 15.29 25.39 -15.20
C THR A 212 14.93 24.40 -16.30
N THR A 213 14.67 23.14 -15.94
CA THR A 213 14.36 22.07 -16.90
C THR A 213 12.86 21.92 -17.16
N GLY A 214 12.03 22.43 -16.26
CA GLY A 214 10.57 22.22 -16.28
C GLY A 214 10.15 20.81 -15.86
N THR A 215 11.04 20.02 -15.24
CA THR A 215 10.79 18.64 -14.81
C THR A 215 10.65 18.51 -13.30
N CYS A 216 10.05 17.41 -12.84
CA CYS A 216 9.91 17.07 -11.43
C CYS A 216 11.07 16.19 -10.97
N ASP A 217 12.02 16.78 -10.23
CA ASP A 217 13.20 16.06 -9.74
C ASP A 217 12.85 15.26 -8.48
N PRO A 218 13.35 14.02 -8.32
CA PRO A 218 14.38 13.37 -9.15
C PRO A 218 13.85 12.57 -10.36
N TYR A 219 12.54 12.47 -10.56
CA TYR A 219 11.92 11.50 -11.48
C TYR A 219 11.77 11.98 -12.94
N ALA A 220 12.17 13.21 -13.23
CA ALA A 220 12.23 13.80 -14.57
C ALA A 220 10.91 13.86 -15.38
N TYR A 221 9.75 13.55 -14.80
CA TYR A 221 8.46 13.76 -15.47
C TYR A 221 8.06 15.25 -15.51
N GLN A 222 7.19 15.60 -16.45
CA GLN A 222 6.67 16.97 -16.60
C GLN A 222 5.26 17.08 -16.02
N ILE A 223 4.94 18.27 -15.50
CA ILE A 223 3.58 18.63 -15.07
C ILE A 223 2.71 18.75 -16.34
N PRO A 224 1.46 18.24 -16.33
CA PRO A 224 0.53 18.41 -17.44
C PRO A 224 0.29 19.89 -17.76
N PRO A 225 0.38 20.30 -19.04
CA PRO A 225 0.24 21.69 -19.43
C PRO A 225 -1.17 22.20 -19.15
N GLY A 226 -1.27 23.45 -18.69
CA GLY A 226 -2.55 24.14 -18.47
C GLY A 226 -3.31 23.73 -17.20
N LYS A 227 -2.75 22.88 -16.33
CA LYS A 227 -3.37 22.49 -15.05
C LYS A 227 -2.74 23.25 -13.88
N ALA A 228 -3.30 24.41 -13.53
CA ALA A 228 -2.79 25.26 -12.44
C ALA A 228 -2.77 24.58 -11.06
N ASN A 229 -3.70 23.65 -10.81
CA ASN A 229 -3.80 22.92 -9.55
C ASN A 229 -2.95 21.63 -9.53
N HIS A 230 -2.12 21.39 -10.54
CA HIS A 230 -1.26 20.21 -10.60
C HIS A 230 0.19 20.60 -10.36
N THR A 231 0.84 19.89 -9.45
CA THR A 231 2.22 20.12 -9.02
C THR A 231 3.01 18.83 -9.10
N CYS A 232 4.33 18.90 -8.96
CA CYS A 232 5.13 17.70 -8.78
C CYS A 232 4.65 16.94 -7.54
N GLY A 233 4.49 15.63 -7.68
CA GLY A 233 3.98 14.73 -6.65
C GLY A 233 5.01 13.68 -6.21
N GLY A 234 4.59 12.43 -6.09
CA GLY A 234 5.49 11.31 -5.78
C GLY A 234 6.30 10.82 -6.98
N ALA A 235 6.95 9.66 -6.82
CA ALA A 235 7.53 8.90 -7.91
C ALA A 235 6.46 8.51 -8.93
N ASP A 236 6.79 8.47 -10.22
CA ASP A 236 5.85 8.21 -11.31
C ASP A 236 6.02 6.84 -11.98
N ILE A 237 7.06 6.09 -11.62
CA ILE A 237 7.29 4.77 -12.20
C ILE A 237 8.08 3.91 -11.24
N TRP A 238 7.72 2.63 -11.17
CA TRP A 238 8.65 1.58 -10.79
C TRP A 238 8.70 0.55 -11.90
N ALA A 239 9.88 0.41 -12.50
CA ALA A 239 10.13 -0.44 -13.66
C ALA A 239 11.54 -1.04 -13.57
N ASP A 240 12.00 -1.66 -14.65
CA ASP A 240 13.38 -2.13 -14.74
C ASP A 240 14.38 -0.97 -14.62
N VAL A 241 15.62 -1.30 -14.29
CA VAL A 241 16.68 -0.33 -14.03
C VAL A 241 16.95 0.62 -15.19
N THR A 242 16.71 0.20 -16.44
CA THR A 242 16.93 1.04 -17.62
C THR A 242 15.80 2.03 -17.86
N SER A 243 14.61 1.73 -17.33
CA SER A 243 13.39 2.53 -17.52
C SER A 243 13.01 3.37 -16.29
N GLY A 244 13.58 3.08 -15.11
CA GLY A 244 13.23 3.72 -13.85
C GLY A 244 14.38 3.80 -12.84
N SER A 245 15.60 4.06 -13.31
CA SER A 245 16.80 4.17 -12.45
C SER A 245 16.64 5.14 -11.29
N ASP A 246 15.83 6.19 -11.47
CA ASP A 246 15.75 7.34 -10.56
C ASP A 246 15.06 7.01 -9.23
N VAL A 247 14.34 5.89 -9.17
CA VAL A 247 13.69 5.39 -7.94
C VAL A 247 14.62 4.50 -7.11
N PHE A 248 15.63 3.87 -7.72
CA PHE A 248 16.55 3.02 -6.98
C PHE A 248 17.47 3.86 -6.09
N CYS A 249 17.80 3.32 -4.91
CA CYS A 249 18.78 3.94 -4.04
C CYS A 249 20.12 4.08 -4.79
N SER A 250 20.62 5.30 -4.92
CA SER A 250 21.78 5.61 -5.75
C SER A 250 23.04 4.85 -5.30
N ALA A 251 23.87 4.40 -6.24
CA ALA A 251 25.15 3.77 -5.93
C ALA A 251 26.03 4.67 -5.03
N GLY A 252 26.77 4.05 -4.12
CA GLY A 252 27.50 4.76 -3.05
C GLY A 252 26.61 5.22 -1.90
N SER A 253 25.33 4.85 -1.89
CA SER A 253 24.39 5.03 -0.78
C SER A 253 23.60 3.76 -0.53
N TYR A 254 23.05 3.62 0.67
CA TYR A 254 22.07 2.60 1.01
C TYR A 254 20.82 3.26 1.61
N CYS A 255 19.69 2.59 1.47
CA CYS A 255 18.38 3.12 1.83
C CYS A 255 17.71 2.15 2.82
N PRO A 256 17.84 2.38 4.14
CA PRO A 256 17.25 1.50 5.15
C PRO A 256 15.72 1.57 5.16
N SER A 257 15.13 2.63 4.60
CA SER A 257 13.72 2.75 4.30
C SER A 257 13.52 3.47 2.97
N THR A 258 12.30 3.45 2.44
CA THR A 258 11.93 4.10 1.18
C THR A 258 12.00 5.64 1.23
N THR A 259 12.24 6.21 2.40
CA THR A 259 12.28 7.66 2.64
C THR A 259 13.60 8.14 3.25
N GLN A 260 14.57 7.24 3.42
CA GLN A 260 15.89 7.55 3.96
C GLN A 260 16.98 7.11 3.00
N LYS A 261 18.00 7.97 2.83
CA LYS A 261 19.18 7.67 2.02
C LYS A 261 20.43 8.08 2.79
N LEU A 262 21.33 7.13 2.99
CA LEU A 262 22.57 7.30 3.73
C LEU A 262 23.76 6.99 2.83
N SER A 263 24.81 7.82 2.89
CA SER A 263 26.05 7.56 2.17
C SER A 263 26.77 6.34 2.76
N CYS A 264 27.38 5.54 1.88
CA CYS A 264 28.16 4.37 2.31
C CYS A 264 29.38 4.80 3.11
N SER A 265 29.66 4.11 4.22
CA SER A 265 30.82 4.41 5.06
C SER A 265 32.13 4.04 4.36
N HIS A 266 33.24 4.66 4.77
CA HIS A 266 34.56 4.28 4.27
C HIS A 266 34.85 2.79 4.55
N GLY A 267 35.41 2.07 3.57
CA GLY A 267 35.65 0.63 3.66
C GLY A 267 34.41 -0.25 3.43
N HIS A 268 33.28 0.35 3.07
CA HIS A 268 32.05 -0.35 2.69
C HIS A 268 31.67 -0.05 1.24
N TYR A 269 30.98 -1.00 0.62
CA TYR A 269 30.47 -0.93 -0.74
C TYR A 269 28.94 -0.95 -0.71
N CYS A 270 28.34 -0.03 -1.46
CA CYS A 270 26.90 0.07 -1.62
C CYS A 270 26.58 0.13 -3.11
N ARG A 271 26.07 -0.98 -3.65
CA ARG A 271 25.54 -1.01 -5.01
C ARG A 271 24.24 -0.24 -5.08
N MET A 272 23.83 0.15 -6.28
CA MET A 272 22.51 0.72 -6.49
C MET A 272 21.43 -0.27 -6.00
N GLY A 273 20.44 0.22 -5.28
CA GLY A 273 19.40 -0.62 -4.67
C GLY A 273 19.77 -1.24 -3.32
N SER A 274 20.90 -0.88 -2.72
CA SER A 274 21.30 -1.38 -1.39
C SER A 274 20.34 -0.90 -0.28
N THR A 275 19.94 -1.81 0.61
CA THR A 275 19.20 -1.51 1.85
C THR A 275 20.13 -1.36 3.05
N SER A 276 21.34 -1.90 2.96
CA SER A 276 22.42 -1.78 3.94
C SER A 276 23.76 -1.69 3.22
N GLU A 277 24.79 -1.25 3.95
CA GLU A 277 26.16 -1.25 3.45
C GLU A 277 26.81 -2.64 3.59
N GLU A 278 27.65 -3.03 2.63
CA GLU A 278 28.40 -4.30 2.66
C GLU A 278 29.88 -4.01 2.92
N ARG A 279 30.52 -4.75 3.84
CA ARG A 279 31.95 -4.57 4.10
C ARG A 279 32.76 -5.03 2.88
N MET A 280 33.72 -4.22 2.46
CA MET A 280 34.68 -4.64 1.44
C MET A 280 35.58 -5.73 2.02
N PHE A 281 35.56 -6.92 1.43
CA PHE A 281 36.58 -7.93 1.68
C PHE A 281 37.77 -7.61 0.77
N LEU A 282 38.83 -7.07 1.36
CA LEU A 282 40.14 -6.93 0.72
C LEU A 282 40.92 -8.25 0.81
#